data_AF-A0A8T5DCW5-F1
#
_entry.id   AF-A0A8T5DCW5-F1
#
_cell.length_a   1.000
_cell.length_b   1.000
_cell.length_c   1.000
_cell.angle_alpha   90.00
_cell.angle_beta   90.00
_cell.angle_gamma   90.00
#
_symmetry.space_group_name_H-M   'P 1'
#
loop_
_entity.id
_entity.type
_entity.pdbx_description
1 polymer ?
#
loop_
_entity_poly.entity_id
_entity_poly.type
_entity_poly.pdbx_seq_one_letter_code
_entity_poly.pdbx_strand_id
1 'polypeptide(L)'
;MPEDIPSLPMMQRRTLLGYAIPAVNIPLFIYNIYQIAIHFQGGMTLGSQLFWEDMVVLILTAFLTYSIPQYFPVYNSKYSHTKEGLSIKRLLRKDVLIPYKSIDRADVFVKVDETIDEEAKKYAIDQADQLRKSGLKFRDFTNSDQIILNLLVEKNIYMLSPEKPKALLKELKRRNRKLNARIVELTRRGKRIQDLS
;
A
#
# COMPACT_ATOMS: atom_id res chain seq x y z
N MET A 1 -17.70 5.99 -17.31
CA MET A 1 -16.57 6.64 -16.59
C MET A 1 -16.26 5.81 -15.36
N PRO A 2 -15.01 5.81 -14.87
CA PRO A 2 -14.68 5.21 -13.57
C PRO A 2 -15.48 5.91 -12.47
N GLU A 3 -16.03 5.15 -11.53
CA GLU A 3 -16.72 5.69 -10.36
C GLU A 3 -15.78 5.63 -9.17
N ASP A 4 -15.43 6.78 -8.61
CA ASP A 4 -14.44 6.86 -7.54
C ASP A 4 -14.98 6.32 -6.21
N ILE A 5 -14.13 5.56 -5.53
CA ILE A 5 -14.42 5.02 -4.21
C ILE A 5 -13.64 5.86 -3.20
N PRO A 6 -14.32 6.54 -2.27
CA PRO A 6 -13.64 7.34 -1.26
C PRO A 6 -12.76 6.44 -0.39
N SER A 7 -11.51 6.87 -0.20
CA SER A 7 -10.50 6.19 0.61
C SER A 7 -10.21 6.98 1.88
N LEU A 8 -9.89 6.29 2.97
CA LEU A 8 -9.38 6.95 4.16
C LEU A 8 -8.09 7.74 3.86
N PRO A 9 -7.84 8.86 4.58
CA PRO A 9 -6.62 9.62 4.43
C PRO A 9 -5.40 8.78 4.86
N MET A 10 -4.24 9.11 4.30
CA MET A 10 -2.99 8.45 4.67
C MET A 10 -2.63 8.70 6.13
N MET A 11 -2.19 7.66 6.83
CA MET A 11 -1.61 7.78 8.17
C MET A 11 -0.46 8.79 8.18
N GLN A 12 -0.48 9.72 9.15
CA GLN A 12 0.54 10.77 9.29
C GLN A 12 1.97 10.22 9.25
N ARG A 13 2.24 9.09 9.92
CA ARG A 13 3.56 8.44 9.92
C ARG A 13 4.01 8.05 8.51
N ARG A 14 3.12 7.48 7.69
CA ARG A 14 3.43 7.07 6.31
C ARG A 14 3.63 8.28 5.40
N THR A 15 2.80 9.31 5.59
CA THR A 15 2.93 10.61 4.92
C THR A 15 4.28 11.26 5.22
N LEU A 16 4.70 11.28 6.48
CA LEU A 16 5.99 11.85 6.88
C LEU A 16 7.16 11.11 6.23
N LEU A 17 7.13 9.78 6.19
CA LEU A 17 8.14 8.99 5.48
C LEU A 17 8.16 9.31 3.97
N GLY A 18 6.98 9.45 3.36
CA GLY A 18 6.84 9.81 1.94
C GLY A 18 7.43 11.16 1.57
N TYR A 19 7.49 12.10 2.52
CA TYR A 19 8.14 13.40 2.32
C TYR A 19 9.61 13.41 2.77
N ALA A 20 9.95 12.74 3.87
CA ALA A 20 11.31 12.74 4.41
C ALA A 20 12.32 12.05 3.47
N ILE A 21 11.94 10.93 2.85
CA ILE A 21 12.80 10.20 1.91
C ILE A 21 13.23 11.11 0.74
N PRO A 22 12.31 11.71 -0.04
CA PRO A 22 12.73 12.61 -1.11
C PRO A 22 13.39 13.89 -0.59
N ALA A 23 12.95 14.45 0.55
CA ALA A 23 13.53 15.67 1.09
C ALA A 23 15.01 15.52 1.49
N VAL A 24 15.44 14.34 1.93
CA VAL A 24 16.85 14.07 2.24
C VAL A 24 17.63 13.65 0.99
N ASN A 25 17.08 12.75 0.19
CA ASN A 25 17.84 12.15 -0.90
C ASN A 25 17.93 13.01 -2.16
N ILE A 26 16.94 13.86 -2.45
CA ILE A 26 16.99 14.75 -3.63
C ILE A 26 18.13 15.79 -3.48
N PRO A 27 18.28 16.50 -2.35
CA PRO A 27 19.41 17.41 -2.17
C PRO A 27 20.77 16.69 -2.25
N LEU A 28 20.89 15.51 -1.64
CA LEU A 28 22.13 14.71 -1.73
C LEU A 28 22.43 14.30 -3.17
N PHE A 29 21.41 13.88 -3.92
CA PHE A 29 21.56 13.54 -5.33
C PHE A 29 22.02 14.75 -6.16
N ILE A 30 21.39 15.92 -5.97
CA ILE A 30 21.79 17.16 -6.66
C ILE A 30 23.21 17.58 -6.27
N TYR A 31 23.56 17.48 -4.98
CA TYR A 31 24.90 17.79 -4.49
C TYR A 31 25.96 16.87 -5.12
N ASN A 32 25.68 15.57 -5.23
CA ASN A 32 26.60 14.62 -5.86
C ASN A 32 26.77 14.88 -7.35
N ILE A 33 25.69 15.23 -8.07
CA ILE A 33 25.80 15.68 -9.48
C ILE A 33 26.72 16.90 -9.58
N TYR A 34 26.57 17.87 -8.67
CA TYR A 34 27.41 19.05 -8.64
C TYR A 34 28.88 18.71 -8.37
N GLN A 35 29.16 17.85 -7.39
CA GLN A 35 30.54 17.40 -7.08
C GLN A 35 31.19 16.72 -8.28
N ILE A 36 30.47 15.81 -8.95
CA ILE A 36 30.95 15.16 -10.17
C ILE A 36 31.32 16.21 -11.22
N ALA A 37 30.46 17.19 -11.46
CA ALA A 37 30.71 18.25 -12.44
C ALA A 37 31.97 19.07 -12.10
N ILE A 38 32.17 19.42 -10.82
CA ILE A 38 33.37 20.12 -10.35
C ILE A 38 34.62 19.25 -10.50
N HIS A 39 34.56 17.98 -10.13
CA HIS A 39 35.69 17.07 -10.29
C HIS A 39 36.10 16.90 -11.76
N PHE A 40 35.14 16.79 -12.68
CA PHE A 40 35.42 16.78 -14.11
C PHE A 40 36.09 18.06 -14.60
N GLN A 41 35.62 19.23 -14.13
CA GLN A 41 36.27 20.52 -14.43
C GLN A 41 37.70 20.61 -13.84
N GLY A 42 37.93 19.98 -12.69
CA GLY A 42 39.23 19.87 -12.04
C GLY A 42 40.19 18.85 -12.66
N GLY A 43 39.82 18.18 -13.75
CA GLY A 43 40.67 17.22 -14.46
C GLY A 43 40.51 15.76 -14.02
N MET A 44 39.40 15.40 -13.37
CA MET A 44 39.07 14.00 -13.07
C MET A 44 39.11 13.16 -14.35
N THR A 45 39.90 12.09 -14.32
CA THR A 45 39.95 11.10 -15.40
C THR A 45 38.87 10.05 -15.25
N LEU A 46 38.27 9.66 -16.38
CA LEU A 46 37.34 8.54 -16.43
C LEU A 46 38.04 7.27 -15.94
N GLY A 47 37.40 6.55 -15.03
CA GLY A 47 37.94 5.31 -14.46
C GLY A 47 38.88 5.49 -13.27
N SER A 48 39.12 6.73 -12.81
CA SER A 48 39.79 6.98 -11.54
C SER A 48 38.97 6.46 -10.34
N GLN A 49 39.63 6.22 -9.21
CA GLN A 49 38.95 5.81 -7.98
C GLN A 49 37.87 6.81 -7.55
N LEU A 50 38.21 8.11 -7.59
CA LEU A 50 37.30 9.21 -7.26
C LEU A 50 36.03 9.18 -8.14
N PHE A 51 36.18 8.88 -9.43
CA PHE A 51 35.04 8.78 -10.35
C PHE A 51 34.11 7.62 -9.97
N TRP A 52 34.66 6.46 -9.63
CA TRP A 52 33.86 5.30 -9.25
C TRP A 52 33.16 5.50 -7.91
N GLU A 53 33.81 6.13 -6.94
CA GLU A 53 33.19 6.49 -5.66
C GLU A 53 31.98 7.40 -5.87
N ASP A 54 32.15 8.49 -6.64
CA ASP A 54 31.06 9.42 -6.95
C ASP A 54 29.90 8.74 -7.70
N MET A 55 30.21 7.88 -8.67
CA MET A 55 29.20 7.10 -9.40
C MET A 55 28.42 6.14 -8.49
N VAL A 56 29.09 5.45 -7.58
CA VAL A 56 28.45 4.54 -6.63
C VAL A 56 27.49 5.32 -5.72
N VAL A 57 27.93 6.46 -5.17
CA VAL A 57 27.08 7.29 -4.31
C VAL A 57 25.88 7.87 -5.09
N LEU A 58 26.09 8.30 -6.34
CA LEU A 58 25.01 8.79 -7.19
C LEU A 58 23.97 7.70 -7.49
N ILE A 59 24.42 6.49 -7.86
CA ILE A 59 23.53 5.35 -8.14
C ILE A 59 22.77 4.95 -6.88
N LEU A 60 23.45 4.88 -5.73
CA LEU A 60 22.82 4.54 -4.45
C LEU A 60 21.75 5.57 -4.04
N THR A 61 22.07 6.85 -4.12
CA THR A 61 21.11 7.92 -3.78
C THR A 61 19.91 7.93 -4.72
N ALA A 62 20.11 7.74 -6.03
CA ALA A 62 19.02 7.58 -7.00
C ALA A 62 18.18 6.33 -6.70
N PHE A 63 18.82 5.19 -6.44
CA PHE A 63 18.16 3.93 -6.14
C PHE A 63 17.31 4.03 -4.87
N LEU A 64 17.83 4.63 -3.81
CA LEU A 64 17.08 4.81 -2.55
C LEU A 64 15.91 5.77 -2.73
N THR A 65 16.11 6.88 -3.44
CA THR A 65 15.05 7.86 -3.74
C THR A 65 13.90 7.24 -4.52
N TYR A 66 14.21 6.42 -5.52
CA TYR A 66 13.21 5.85 -6.41
C TYR A 66 12.59 4.57 -5.85
N SER A 67 13.39 3.65 -5.31
CA SER A 67 12.93 2.30 -4.96
C SER A 67 12.18 2.27 -3.63
N ILE A 68 12.63 3.01 -2.60
CA ILE A 68 11.98 2.97 -1.28
C ILE A 68 10.48 3.32 -1.40
N PRO A 69 10.07 4.40 -2.10
CA PRO A 69 8.65 4.71 -2.22
C PRO A 69 7.82 3.68 -2.99
N GLN A 70 8.43 2.77 -3.76
CA GLN A 70 7.70 1.69 -4.45
C GLN A 70 7.34 0.53 -3.51
N TYR A 71 8.23 0.23 -2.54
CA TYR A 71 8.05 -0.87 -1.61
C TYR A 71 7.29 -0.46 -0.35
N PHE A 72 7.40 0.80 0.08
CA PHE A 72 6.68 1.31 1.23
C PHE A 72 5.36 1.99 0.82
N PRO A 73 4.26 1.77 1.54
CA PRO A 73 2.99 2.44 1.28
C PRO A 73 3.05 3.89 1.80
N VAL A 74 3.77 4.76 1.11
CA VAL A 74 3.99 6.17 1.51
C VAL A 74 3.14 7.17 0.72
N TYR A 75 2.56 6.76 -0.39
CA TYR A 75 1.65 7.59 -1.19
C TYR A 75 0.20 7.12 -1.07
N ASN A 76 -0.72 8.09 -1.17
CA ASN A 76 -2.15 7.84 -1.23
C ASN A 76 -2.50 6.91 -2.39
N SER A 77 -3.30 5.90 -2.08
CA SER A 77 -3.88 4.98 -3.05
C SER A 77 -5.29 5.45 -3.37
N LYS A 78 -5.62 5.49 -4.66
CA LYS A 78 -6.96 5.79 -5.17
C LYS A 78 -7.59 4.50 -5.67
N TYR A 79 -8.88 4.32 -5.36
CA TYR A 79 -9.65 3.16 -5.81
C TYR A 79 -10.83 3.65 -6.63
N SER A 80 -11.12 2.98 -7.74
CA SER A 80 -12.27 3.33 -8.59
C SER A 80 -12.92 2.06 -9.14
N HIS A 81 -14.24 2.04 -9.18
CA HIS A 81 -15.00 1.05 -9.91
C HIS A 81 -14.88 1.31 -11.42
N THR A 82 -14.53 0.27 -12.16
CA THR A 82 -14.58 0.28 -13.63
C THR A 82 -15.65 -0.71 -14.12
N LYS A 83 -15.83 -0.80 -15.45
CA LYS A 83 -16.74 -1.78 -16.06
C LYS A 83 -16.28 -3.21 -15.79
N GLU A 84 -14.98 -3.46 -15.83
CA GLU A 84 -14.39 -4.81 -15.80
C GLU A 84 -13.96 -5.23 -14.38
N GLY A 85 -13.61 -4.27 -13.53
CA GLY A 85 -13.05 -4.57 -12.22
C GLY A 85 -12.86 -3.37 -11.30
N LEU A 86 -12.23 -3.63 -10.17
CA LEU A 86 -11.75 -2.62 -9.23
C LEU A 86 -10.37 -2.14 -9.66
N SER A 87 -10.24 -0.86 -10.01
CA SER A 87 -8.96 -0.23 -10.31
C SER A 87 -8.33 0.34 -9.05
N ILE A 88 -7.04 0.12 -8.87
CA ILE A 88 -6.23 0.65 -7.79
C ILE A 88 -5.04 1.39 -8.40
N LYS A 89 -4.84 2.64 -7.99
CA LYS A 89 -3.75 3.48 -8.47
C LYS A 89 -2.98 4.06 -7.30
N ARG A 90 -1.65 4.14 -7.42
CA ARG A 90 -0.77 4.78 -6.44
C ARG A 90 0.43 5.37 -7.17
N LEU A 91 0.87 6.56 -6.76
CA LEU A 91 2.07 7.19 -7.30
C LEU A 91 3.30 6.28 -7.15
N LEU A 92 4.16 6.25 -8.17
CA LEU A 92 5.36 5.39 -8.25
C LEU A 92 5.09 3.87 -8.14
N ARG A 93 3.84 3.43 -8.31
CA ARG A 93 3.48 2.01 -8.38
C ARG A 93 2.63 1.75 -9.62
N LYS A 94 2.75 0.55 -10.18
CA LYS A 94 1.94 0.14 -11.34
C LYS A 94 0.46 0.09 -10.96
N ASP A 95 -0.39 0.63 -11.85
CA ASP A 95 -1.85 0.53 -11.76
C ASP A 95 -2.28 -0.95 -11.79
N VAL A 96 -3.24 -1.30 -10.95
CA VAL A 96 -3.78 -2.65 -10.84
C VAL A 96 -5.26 -2.63 -11.14
N LEU A 97 -5.70 -3.50 -12.05
CA LEU A 97 -7.11 -3.78 -12.30
C LEU A 97 -7.43 -5.18 -11.78
N ILE A 98 -8.34 -5.29 -10.81
CA ILE A 98 -8.80 -6.55 -10.25
C ILE A 98 -10.17 -6.88 -10.85
N PRO A 99 -10.28 -7.89 -11.72
CA PRO A 99 -11.57 -8.30 -12.28
C PRO A 99 -12.55 -8.71 -11.18
N TYR A 100 -13.82 -8.31 -11.25
CA TYR A 100 -14.79 -8.67 -10.20
C TYR A 100 -14.95 -10.19 -10.03
N LYS A 101 -14.85 -10.93 -11.14
CA LYS A 101 -15.00 -12.38 -11.18
C LYS A 101 -13.85 -13.14 -10.51
N SER A 102 -12.67 -12.53 -10.39
CA SER A 102 -11.49 -13.17 -9.78
C SER A 102 -11.41 -12.93 -8.27
N ILE A 103 -12.35 -12.18 -7.68
CA ILE A 103 -12.39 -11.93 -6.24
C ILE A 103 -13.14 -13.09 -5.59
N ASP A 104 -12.40 -13.94 -4.89
CA ASP A 104 -12.95 -15.14 -4.24
C ASP A 104 -13.57 -14.79 -2.87
N ARG A 105 -12.86 -13.94 -2.12
CA ARG A 105 -13.23 -13.56 -0.76
C ARG A 105 -12.84 -12.11 -0.46
N ALA A 106 -13.67 -11.43 0.33
CA ALA A 106 -13.43 -10.08 0.81
C ALA A 106 -13.67 -10.01 2.32
N ASP A 107 -12.61 -9.81 3.10
CA ASP A 107 -12.70 -9.64 4.55
C ASP A 107 -12.38 -8.18 4.92
N VAL A 108 -13.27 -7.52 5.66
CA VAL A 108 -13.03 -6.17 6.19
C VAL A 108 -12.81 -6.25 7.68
N PHE A 109 -11.71 -5.65 8.16
CA PHE A 109 -11.46 -5.39 9.56
C PHE A 109 -11.67 -3.90 9.83
N VAL A 110 -12.59 -3.57 10.73
CA VAL A 110 -12.91 -2.19 11.13
C VAL A 110 -12.53 -2.02 12.58
N LYS A 111 -11.62 -1.10 12.87
CA LYS A 111 -11.35 -0.62 14.21
C LYS A 111 -12.43 0.41 14.58
N VAL A 112 -13.39 0.01 15.40
CA VAL A 112 -14.50 0.89 15.81
C VAL A 112 -14.09 1.80 16.96
N ASP A 113 -13.32 1.26 17.90
CA ASP A 113 -12.85 1.97 19.08
C ASP A 113 -11.32 2.17 19.06
N GLU A 114 -10.83 3.26 19.67
CA GLU A 114 -9.38 3.51 19.78
C GLU A 114 -8.65 2.43 20.58
N THR A 115 -9.26 2.01 21.68
CA THR A 115 -8.85 0.88 22.50
C THR A 115 -9.65 -0.34 22.08
N ILE A 116 -8.95 -1.41 21.74
CA ILE A 116 -9.53 -2.68 21.31
C ILE A 116 -9.32 -3.69 22.42
N ASP A 117 -10.31 -4.54 22.66
CA ASP A 117 -10.15 -5.69 23.54
C ASP A 117 -9.00 -6.62 23.07
N GLU A 118 -8.25 -7.20 24.02
CA GLU A 118 -7.10 -8.04 23.69
C GLU A 118 -7.51 -9.33 22.95
N GLU A 119 -8.70 -9.87 23.18
CA GLU A 119 -9.20 -11.04 22.44
C GLU A 119 -9.52 -10.69 20.98
N ALA A 120 -10.11 -9.51 20.74
CA ALA A 120 -10.39 -9.01 19.39
C ALA A 120 -9.10 -8.74 18.62
N LYS A 121 -8.09 -8.17 19.29
CA LYS A 121 -6.76 -7.96 18.72
C LYS A 121 -6.07 -9.29 18.41
N LYS A 122 -6.11 -10.26 19.32
CA LYS A 122 -5.57 -11.61 19.11
C LYS A 122 -6.23 -12.29 17.91
N TYR A 123 -7.56 -12.20 17.79
CA TYR A 123 -8.28 -12.73 16.63
C TYR A 123 -7.78 -12.14 15.30
N ALA A 124 -7.59 -10.82 15.24
CA ALA A 124 -7.07 -10.17 14.03
C ALA A 124 -5.64 -10.61 13.70
N ILE A 125 -4.78 -10.77 14.72
CA ILE A 125 -3.41 -11.27 14.57
C ILE A 125 -3.42 -12.72 14.06
N ASP A 126 -4.21 -13.59 14.69
CA ASP A 126 -4.29 -15.00 14.31
C ASP A 126 -4.80 -15.17 12.86
N GLN A 127 -5.78 -14.38 12.45
CA GLN A 127 -6.26 -14.37 11.05
C GLN A 127 -5.16 -13.89 10.09
N ALA A 128 -4.44 -12.82 10.43
CA ALA A 128 -3.35 -12.32 9.60
C ALA A 128 -2.22 -13.35 9.46
N ASP A 129 -1.88 -14.05 10.54
CA ASP A 129 -0.84 -15.07 10.55
C ASP A 129 -1.25 -16.33 9.80
N GLN A 130 -2.52 -16.74 9.85
CA GLN A 130 -3.05 -17.80 9.00
C GLN A 130 -2.90 -17.44 7.51
N LEU A 131 -3.27 -16.21 7.14
CA LEU A 131 -3.12 -15.73 5.76
C LEU A 131 -1.65 -15.68 5.33
N ARG A 132 -0.72 -15.29 6.21
CA ARG A 132 0.72 -15.31 5.92
C ARG A 132 1.26 -16.73 5.72
N LYS A 133 0.86 -17.68 6.57
CA LYS A 133 1.29 -19.09 6.47
C LYS A 133 0.75 -19.80 5.23
N SER A 134 -0.35 -19.33 4.66
CA SER A 134 -0.95 -19.91 3.46
C SER A 134 -0.16 -19.69 2.15
N GLY A 135 0.93 -18.93 2.18
CA GLY A 135 1.77 -18.65 1.01
C GLY A 135 1.21 -17.57 0.08
N LEU A 136 0.17 -16.85 0.51
CA LEU A 136 -0.43 -15.74 -0.23
C LEU A 136 0.50 -14.53 -0.26
N LYS A 137 0.57 -13.86 -1.42
CA LYS A 137 1.36 -12.63 -1.60
C LYS A 137 0.54 -11.41 -1.19
N PHE A 138 1.03 -10.66 -0.20
CA PHE A 138 0.39 -9.44 0.25
C PHE A 138 0.76 -8.26 -0.66
N ARG A 139 -0.25 -7.53 -1.11
CA ARG A 139 -0.12 -6.31 -1.88
C ARG A 139 -0.77 -5.18 -1.10
N ASP A 140 0.04 -4.46 -0.34
CA ASP A 140 -0.46 -3.39 0.53
C ASP A 140 -0.77 -2.12 -0.26
N PHE A 141 -2.07 -1.84 -0.45
CA PHE A 141 -2.60 -0.61 -1.02
C PHE A 141 -3.34 0.25 0.04
N THR A 142 -3.19 -0.03 1.32
CA THR A 142 -3.87 0.71 2.40
C THR A 142 -3.31 2.12 2.57
N ASN A 143 -4.18 3.05 2.94
CA ASN A 143 -3.82 4.40 3.39
C ASN A 143 -3.93 4.51 4.92
N SER A 144 -4.85 3.78 5.54
CA SER A 144 -5.11 3.79 6.99
C SER A 144 -5.20 2.37 7.55
N ASP A 145 -4.88 2.22 8.84
CA ASP A 145 -5.04 0.99 9.62
C ASP A 145 -6.39 0.88 10.34
N GLN A 146 -7.21 1.94 10.28
CA GLN A 146 -8.56 1.96 10.88
C GLN A 146 -9.52 1.00 10.16
N ILE A 147 -9.42 0.94 8.83
CA ILE A 147 -10.24 0.05 7.99
C ILE A 147 -9.31 -0.65 7.03
N ILE A 148 -9.26 -1.98 7.13
CA ILE A 148 -8.47 -2.83 6.24
C ILE A 148 -9.42 -3.82 5.55
N LEU A 149 -9.63 -3.62 4.25
CA LEU A 149 -10.31 -4.54 3.37
C LEU A 149 -9.26 -5.42 2.67
N ASN A 150 -9.32 -6.72 2.91
CA ASN A 150 -8.52 -7.73 2.25
C ASN A 150 -9.33 -8.37 1.13
N LEU A 151 -8.92 -8.18 -0.11
CA LEU A 151 -9.46 -8.87 -1.28
C LEU A 151 -8.55 -10.04 -1.63
N LEU A 152 -9.08 -11.26 -1.49
CA LEU A 152 -8.43 -12.48 -1.88
C LEU A 152 -8.70 -12.74 -3.37
N VAL A 153 -7.62 -12.78 -4.14
CA VAL A 153 -7.64 -12.95 -5.60
C VAL A 153 -6.56 -13.96 -5.96
N GLU A 154 -6.97 -15.20 -6.24
CA GLU A 154 -6.06 -16.30 -6.53
C GLU A 154 -4.99 -16.48 -5.43
N LYS A 155 -3.73 -16.14 -5.72
CA LYS A 155 -2.59 -16.23 -4.79
C LYS A 155 -2.20 -14.88 -4.16
N ASN A 156 -3.02 -13.85 -4.30
CA ASN A 156 -2.72 -12.50 -3.82
C ASN A 156 -3.80 -12.01 -2.85
N ILE A 157 -3.36 -11.25 -1.85
CA ILE A 157 -4.24 -10.47 -0.98
C ILE A 157 -3.98 -8.99 -1.28
N TYR A 158 -4.96 -8.30 -1.83
CA TYR A 158 -4.93 -6.86 -2.01
C TYR A 158 -5.55 -6.18 -0.78
N MET A 159 -4.74 -5.41 -0.06
CA MET A 159 -5.19 -4.70 1.14
C MET A 159 -5.56 -3.26 0.78
N LEU A 160 -6.78 -2.85 1.11
CA LEU A 160 -7.35 -1.53 0.78
C LEU A 160 -7.91 -0.88 2.04
N SER A 161 -8.09 0.43 2.02
CA SER A 161 -8.70 1.18 3.14
C SER A 161 -9.79 2.14 2.65
N PRO A 162 -10.94 1.59 2.16
CA PRO A 162 -12.07 2.41 1.73
C PRO A 162 -12.70 3.13 2.95
N GLU A 163 -13.19 4.35 2.75
CA GLU A 163 -13.92 5.09 3.78
C GLU A 163 -15.26 4.42 4.10
N LYS A 164 -15.92 3.87 3.07
CA LYS A 164 -17.23 3.21 3.18
C LYS A 164 -17.14 1.71 2.82
N PRO A 165 -16.52 0.86 3.67
CA PRO A 165 -16.28 -0.54 3.35
C PRO A 165 -17.57 -1.34 3.12
N LYS A 166 -18.64 -1.06 3.88
CA LYS A 166 -19.92 -1.77 3.73
C LYS A 166 -20.55 -1.52 2.36
N ALA A 167 -20.49 -0.29 1.87
CA ALA A 167 -21.00 0.06 0.54
C ALA A 167 -20.18 -0.63 -0.56
N LEU A 168 -18.85 -0.61 -0.45
CA LEU A 168 -17.96 -1.29 -1.38
C LEU A 168 -18.22 -2.81 -1.41
N LEU A 169 -18.34 -3.47 -0.25
CA LEU A 169 -18.63 -4.91 -0.20
C LEU A 169 -19.97 -5.27 -0.85
N LYS A 170 -21.02 -4.47 -0.60
CA LYS A 170 -22.32 -4.67 -1.26
C LYS A 170 -22.21 -4.55 -2.77
N GLU A 171 -21.44 -3.58 -3.24
CA GLU A 171 -21.20 -3.38 -4.66
C GLU A 171 -20.41 -4.53 -5.30
N LEU A 172 -19.36 -5.01 -4.62
CA LEU A 172 -18.59 -6.17 -5.06
C LEU A 172 -19.46 -7.44 -5.12
N LYS A 173 -20.31 -7.67 -4.11
CA LYS A 173 -21.25 -8.80 -4.08
C LYS A 173 -22.33 -8.69 -5.16
N ARG A 174 -22.82 -7.48 -5.44
CA ARG A 174 -23.76 -7.22 -6.55
C ARG A 174 -23.15 -7.61 -7.90
N ARG A 175 -21.87 -7.32 -8.11
CA ARG A 175 -21.13 -7.61 -9.36
C ARG A 175 -20.61 -9.05 -9.43
N ASN A 176 -20.33 -9.66 -8.29
CA ASN A 176 -19.92 -11.06 -8.17
C ASN A 176 -20.71 -11.76 -7.07
N ARG A 177 -21.80 -12.44 -7.44
CA ARG A 177 -22.68 -13.13 -6.48
C ARG A 177 -21.97 -14.26 -5.71
N LYS A 178 -20.92 -14.85 -6.28
CA LYS A 178 -20.14 -15.94 -5.66
C LYS A 178 -19.14 -15.44 -4.61
N LEU A 179 -18.90 -14.13 -4.54
CA LEU A 179 -17.99 -13.54 -3.57
C LEU A 179 -18.42 -13.83 -2.13
N ASN A 180 -17.54 -14.37 -1.31
CA ASN A 180 -17.75 -14.45 0.13
C ASN A 180 -17.27 -13.15 0.77
N ALA A 181 -18.17 -12.39 1.42
CA ALA A 181 -17.85 -11.12 2.03
C ALA A 181 -18.11 -11.16 3.55
N ARG A 182 -17.15 -10.69 4.34
CA ARG A 182 -17.22 -10.66 5.80
C ARG A 182 -16.77 -9.31 6.33
N ILE A 183 -17.44 -8.83 7.37
CA ILE A 183 -17.06 -7.65 8.14
C ILE A 183 -16.75 -8.10 9.57
N VAL A 184 -15.60 -7.71 10.08
CA VAL A 184 -15.13 -7.93 11.44
C VAL A 184 -14.93 -6.56 12.08
N GLU A 185 -15.83 -6.20 12.99
CA GLU A 185 -15.73 -4.99 13.80
C GLU A 185 -14.97 -5.32 15.10
N LEU A 186 -13.87 -4.61 15.33
CA LEU A 186 -13.03 -4.71 16.51
C LEU A 186 -13.43 -3.59 17.47
N THR A 187 -13.91 -3.96 18.67
CA THR A 187 -14.49 -3.05 19.66
C THR A 187 -13.81 -3.22 21.02
N ARG A 188 -14.11 -2.32 21.96
CA ARG A 188 -13.71 -2.45 23.38
C ARG A 188 -14.33 -3.65 24.08
N ARG A 189 -15.43 -4.20 23.56
CA ARG A 189 -16.18 -5.31 24.17
C ARG A 189 -15.88 -6.66 23.52
N GLY A 190 -14.88 -6.71 22.63
CA GLY A 190 -14.55 -7.88 21.83
C GLY A 190 -14.77 -7.64 20.33
N LYS A 191 -15.16 -8.70 19.61
CA LYS A 191 -15.32 -8.69 18.14
C LYS A 191 -16.76 -8.94 17.73
N ARG A 192 -17.21 -8.25 16.68
CA ARG A 192 -18.50 -8.51 16.02
C ARG A 192 -18.24 -8.92 14.58
N ILE A 193 -18.75 -10.09 14.20
CA ILE A 193 -18.61 -10.63 12.85
C ILE A 193 -19.98 -10.52 12.16
N GLN A 194 -19.97 -9.98 10.95
CA GLN A 194 -21.14 -9.92 10.07
C GLN A 194 -20.74 -10.49 8.71
N ASP A 195 -21.27 -11.65 8.38
CA ASP A 195 -21.16 -12.20 7.03
C ASP A 195 -22.22 -11.54 6.13
N LEU A 196 -21.80 -11.08 4.95
CA LEU A 196 -22.67 -10.54 3.92
C LEU A 196 -23.07 -11.68 2.97
N SER A 197 -24.25 -12.25 3.24
CA SER A 197 -24.92 -13.23 2.39
C SER A 197 -25.35 -12.62 1.06
#